data_AF-A0A135YV83-F1
#
_entry.id   AF-A0A135YV83-F1
#
_cell.length_a   1.000
_cell.length_b   1.000
_cell.length_c   1.000
_cell.angle_alpha   90.00
_cell.angle_beta   90.00
_cell.angle_gamma   90.00
#
_symmetry.space_group_name_H-M   'P 1'
#
loop_
_entity.id
_entity.type
_entity.pdbx_description
1 polymer ?
#
loop_
_entity_poly.entity_id
_entity_poly.type
_entity_poly.pdbx_seq_one_letter_code
_entity_poly.pdbx_strand_id
1 'polypeptide(L)'
;MVIKGKGVSLMTDFKLKFPEIDQTYAFLDLQTTDKGKVRQITGNIVTAILNPKYCQNQKIIDGQIFFDKFTNEIKFQGKIIGERNIKENQIRLWDDSLNNRLGLEIEKHFGINYNANKMWEAIRFVAHQYEVSPPKQYLQNLKWNGDKNAIRKLLPRYLGADDTELNNWIMEHMILGMIKRIFNPGSKFDEMIVLVGGQGIGKSTFARYLSITDDWFCTIENIQGKDAVMNLMGKTVVEIEEFVALRNAKSANEAKSFLSKLSDRIRIPYEKYATDVPRTCIFIGTLNERTFLNDHTGERRYLPVECNPNQRARTIYPDKNNKEKLSDKEYISRIREDFNQALALGYEIFKNKTHAWTIPKNLLKDLYKEQEKFKYLNPDVEDIRYFLEEYKPKSADPNITCFKELTMQGYQIKSKSFSEIMDNYFQDWIPIRSSKTQRISPSGVSIPVKLYYEKKTENETDFTEVDNNLLPKEWQKENQLEIDTAN
;
A
#
# COMPACT_ATOMS: atom_id res chain seq x y z
N MET A 1 -37.98 -17.89 20.18
CA MET A 1 -37.62 -18.13 18.76
C MET A 1 -36.18 -17.66 18.58
N VAL A 2 -35.21 -18.57 18.76
CA VAL A 2 -33.77 -18.25 18.70
C VAL A 2 -33.40 -18.11 17.23
N ILE A 3 -33.24 -16.87 16.77
CA ILE A 3 -32.66 -16.58 15.46
C ILE A 3 -31.20 -17.04 15.53
N LYS A 4 -30.91 -18.21 14.97
CA LYS A 4 -29.53 -18.66 14.72
C LYS A 4 -28.88 -17.63 13.80
N GLY A 5 -28.12 -16.71 14.38
CA GLY A 5 -27.20 -15.86 13.63
C GLY A 5 -26.28 -16.76 12.82
N LYS A 6 -26.24 -16.55 11.50
CA LYS A 6 -25.25 -17.19 10.63
C LYS A 6 -23.88 -16.83 11.19
N GLY A 7 -23.16 -17.83 11.70
CA GLY A 7 -21.82 -17.65 12.22
C GLY A 7 -20.90 -17.02 11.17
N VAL A 8 -20.01 -16.15 11.62
CA VAL A 8 -18.96 -15.53 10.81
C VAL A 8 -18.12 -16.65 10.21
N SER A 9 -18.07 -16.75 8.88
CA SER A 9 -17.12 -17.64 8.20
C SER A 9 -15.73 -17.07 8.45
N LEU A 10 -14.96 -17.67 9.34
CA LEU A 10 -13.51 -17.49 9.33
C LEU A 10 -13.02 -17.92 7.94
N MET A 11 -11.89 -17.40 7.46
CA MET A 11 -11.35 -17.83 6.17
C MET A 11 -11.08 -19.37 6.14
N THR A 12 -10.97 -20.01 7.29
CA THR A 12 -10.89 -21.48 7.41
C THR A 12 -12.17 -22.22 7.01
N ASP A 13 -13.31 -21.53 6.94
CA ASP A 13 -14.62 -22.07 6.55
C ASP A 13 -15.00 -21.63 5.13
N PHE A 14 -14.13 -20.86 4.46
CA PHE A 14 -14.33 -20.32 3.13
C PHE A 14 -14.08 -21.39 2.05
N LYS A 15 -15.14 -21.95 1.50
CA LYS A 15 -15.06 -22.92 0.39
C LYS A 15 -14.82 -22.19 -0.95
N LEU A 16 -13.72 -22.51 -1.61
CA LEU A 16 -13.41 -21.97 -2.94
C LEU A 16 -14.33 -22.60 -3.98
N LYS A 17 -14.69 -21.79 -4.99
CA LYS A 17 -15.33 -22.27 -6.22
C LYS A 17 -14.25 -22.45 -7.28
N PHE A 18 -14.11 -23.66 -7.78
CA PHE A 18 -13.14 -23.96 -8.82
C PHE A 18 -13.80 -23.88 -10.20
N PRO A 19 -13.08 -23.42 -11.24
CA PRO A 19 -13.61 -23.39 -12.60
C PRO A 19 -13.86 -24.82 -13.11
N GLU A 20 -14.79 -24.94 -14.06
CA GLU A 20 -14.89 -26.17 -14.86
C GLU A 20 -13.65 -26.27 -15.76
N ILE A 21 -13.10 -27.48 -15.86
CA ILE A 21 -11.89 -27.77 -16.64
C ILE A 21 -12.21 -28.72 -17.79
N ASP A 22 -11.26 -28.85 -18.71
CA ASP A 22 -11.32 -29.86 -19.77
C ASP A 22 -11.51 -31.27 -19.17
N GLN A 23 -12.63 -31.90 -19.53
CA GLN A 23 -13.02 -33.21 -19.03
C GLN A 23 -12.32 -34.36 -19.76
N THR A 24 -11.42 -34.11 -20.72
CA THR A 24 -10.70 -35.15 -21.46
C THR A 24 -10.06 -36.19 -20.52
N TYR A 25 -9.44 -35.75 -19.42
CA TYR A 25 -8.85 -36.65 -18.44
C TYR A 25 -9.86 -37.53 -17.69
N ALA A 26 -11.12 -37.09 -17.55
CA ALA A 26 -12.17 -37.89 -16.92
C ALA A 26 -12.52 -39.16 -17.72
N PHE A 27 -12.18 -39.20 -19.02
CA PHE A 27 -12.42 -40.34 -19.90
C PHE A 27 -11.17 -41.18 -20.17
N LEU A 28 -9.99 -40.78 -19.68
CA LEU A 28 -8.75 -41.51 -19.86
C LEU A 28 -8.56 -42.58 -18.78
N ASP A 29 -8.13 -43.77 -19.17
CA ASP A 29 -7.64 -44.78 -18.22
C ASP A 29 -6.10 -44.75 -18.11
N LEU A 30 -5.57 -45.36 -17.05
CA LEU A 30 -4.12 -45.48 -16.86
C LEU A 30 -3.52 -46.27 -18.03
N GLN A 31 -2.54 -45.68 -18.70
CA GLN A 31 -1.87 -46.32 -19.83
C GLN A 31 -1.04 -47.51 -19.34
N THR A 32 -1.17 -48.65 -20.01
CA THR A 32 -0.43 -49.88 -19.71
C THR A 32 0.60 -50.20 -20.79
N THR A 33 1.58 -51.03 -20.43
CA THR A 33 2.50 -51.69 -21.35
C THR A 33 1.80 -52.86 -22.02
N ASP A 34 2.38 -53.40 -23.10
CA ASP A 34 1.86 -54.58 -23.80
C ASP A 34 1.77 -55.82 -22.88
N LYS A 35 2.53 -55.82 -21.77
CA LYS A 35 2.51 -56.84 -20.72
C LYS A 35 1.48 -56.56 -19.61
N GLY A 36 0.58 -55.58 -19.79
CA GLY A 36 -0.47 -55.22 -18.84
C GLY A 36 -0.02 -54.43 -17.60
N LYS A 37 1.28 -54.13 -17.44
CA LYS A 37 1.77 -53.29 -16.32
C LYS A 37 1.50 -51.81 -16.59
N VAL A 38 1.11 -51.05 -15.57
CA VAL A 38 0.93 -49.59 -15.66
C VAL A 38 2.24 -48.90 -16.04
N ARG A 39 2.18 -47.98 -17.01
CA ARG A 39 3.35 -47.21 -17.48
C ARG A 39 3.77 -46.19 -16.43
N GLN A 40 5.09 -46.02 -16.27
CA GLN A 40 5.72 -45.16 -15.26
C GLN A 40 5.93 -43.73 -15.78
N ILE A 41 4.85 -43.10 -16.23
CA ILE A 41 4.85 -41.80 -16.93
C ILE A 41 4.07 -40.73 -16.14
N THR A 42 4.48 -39.47 -16.26
CA THR A 42 3.82 -38.33 -15.61
C THR A 42 2.34 -38.24 -15.99
N GLY A 43 1.98 -38.59 -17.24
CA GLY A 43 0.59 -38.61 -17.69
C GLY A 43 -0.32 -39.54 -16.87
N ASN A 44 0.18 -40.68 -16.39
CA ASN A 44 -0.61 -41.59 -15.54
C ASN A 44 -0.80 -41.03 -14.13
N ILE A 45 0.16 -40.24 -13.62
CA ILE A 45 0.00 -39.51 -12.35
C ILE A 45 -1.10 -38.46 -12.50
N VAL A 46 -1.08 -37.69 -13.59
CA VAL A 46 -2.12 -36.70 -13.90
C VAL A 46 -3.50 -37.37 -14.02
N THR A 47 -3.60 -38.48 -14.77
CA THR A 47 -4.85 -39.25 -14.89
C THR A 47 -5.34 -39.77 -13.54
N ALA A 48 -4.46 -40.28 -12.68
CA ALA A 48 -4.83 -40.75 -11.34
C ALA A 48 -5.45 -39.64 -10.47
N ILE A 49 -4.99 -38.40 -10.62
CA ILE A 49 -5.46 -37.24 -9.85
C ILE A 49 -6.75 -36.66 -10.44
N LEU A 50 -6.80 -36.47 -11.76
CA LEU A 50 -7.91 -35.77 -12.43
C LEU A 50 -9.11 -36.66 -12.76
N ASN A 51 -8.89 -37.94 -13.09
CA ASN A 51 -10.00 -38.82 -13.41
C ASN A 51 -10.72 -39.26 -12.11
N PRO A 52 -12.05 -39.02 -12.00
CA PRO A 52 -12.81 -39.37 -10.80
C PRO A 52 -12.71 -40.83 -10.37
N LYS A 53 -12.47 -41.77 -11.31
CA LYS A 53 -12.37 -43.22 -11.07
C LYS A 53 -11.24 -43.63 -10.11
N TYR A 54 -10.19 -42.81 -10.00
CA TYR A 54 -8.97 -43.14 -9.24
C TYR A 54 -8.93 -42.46 -7.86
N CYS A 55 -8.10 -41.42 -7.68
CA CYS A 55 -7.85 -40.82 -6.37
C CYS A 55 -9.13 -40.30 -5.69
N GLN A 56 -10.06 -39.74 -6.46
CA GLN A 56 -11.30 -39.17 -5.91
C GLN A 56 -12.27 -40.27 -5.43
N ASN A 57 -12.54 -41.29 -6.26
CA ASN A 57 -13.43 -42.41 -5.90
C ASN A 57 -12.88 -43.22 -4.71
N GLN A 58 -11.56 -43.41 -4.63
CA GLN A 58 -10.93 -44.08 -3.49
C GLN A 58 -10.74 -43.17 -2.26
N LYS A 59 -11.19 -41.91 -2.32
CA LYS A 59 -11.01 -40.89 -1.28
C LYS A 59 -9.55 -40.72 -0.85
N ILE A 60 -8.62 -40.92 -1.78
CA ILE A 60 -7.19 -40.62 -1.60
C ILE A 60 -7.01 -39.11 -1.53
N ILE A 61 -7.71 -38.38 -2.41
CA ILE A 61 -7.81 -36.92 -2.37
C ILE A 61 -9.27 -36.58 -2.10
N ASP A 62 -9.51 -35.82 -1.04
CA ASP A 62 -10.80 -35.21 -0.71
C ASP A 62 -10.61 -33.70 -0.66
N GLY A 63 -10.75 -33.05 -1.81
CA GLY A 63 -10.40 -31.64 -1.99
C GLY A 63 -9.92 -31.32 -3.40
N GLN A 64 -9.36 -30.13 -3.57
CA GLN A 64 -8.88 -29.65 -4.85
C GLN A 64 -7.48 -29.04 -4.75
N ILE A 65 -6.59 -29.52 -5.63
CA ILE A 65 -5.26 -28.94 -5.87
C ILE A 65 -5.44 -27.84 -6.92
N PHE A 66 -4.89 -26.66 -6.67
CA PHE A 66 -5.16 -25.47 -7.48
C PHE A 66 -3.98 -24.52 -7.50
N PHE A 67 -3.93 -23.65 -8.51
CA PHE A 67 -2.96 -22.56 -8.59
C PHE A 67 -3.59 -21.26 -8.08
N ASP A 68 -3.00 -20.68 -7.04
CA ASP A 68 -3.39 -19.39 -6.48
C ASP A 68 -2.76 -18.26 -7.29
N LYS A 69 -3.52 -17.65 -8.18
CA LYS A 69 -3.09 -16.51 -9.02
C LYS A 69 -2.71 -15.27 -8.21
N PHE A 70 -3.12 -15.18 -6.95
CA PHE A 70 -2.80 -14.04 -6.10
C PHE A 70 -1.41 -14.19 -5.47
N THR A 71 -1.09 -15.38 -4.96
CA THR A 71 0.21 -15.64 -4.32
C THR A 71 1.24 -16.26 -5.25
N ASN A 72 0.85 -16.69 -6.46
CA ASN A 72 1.66 -17.46 -7.41
C ASN A 72 2.17 -18.79 -6.81
N GLU A 73 1.33 -19.45 -6.02
CA GLU A 73 1.66 -20.70 -5.34
C GLU A 73 0.68 -21.80 -5.71
N ILE A 74 1.15 -23.05 -5.68
CA ILE A 74 0.26 -24.21 -5.72
C ILE A 74 -0.26 -24.45 -4.31
N LYS A 75 -1.58 -24.59 -4.21
CA LYS A 75 -2.27 -24.80 -2.93
C LYS A 75 -3.24 -25.95 -3.04
N PHE A 76 -3.68 -26.40 -1.87
CA PHE A 76 -4.65 -27.47 -1.72
C PHE A 76 -5.71 -27.08 -0.70
N GLN A 77 -6.98 -27.17 -1.10
CA GLN A 77 -8.11 -27.05 -0.20
C GLN A 77 -8.73 -28.43 -0.01
N GLY A 78 -8.51 -29.03 1.16
CA GLY A 78 -9.00 -30.36 1.51
C GLY A 78 -7.93 -31.21 2.19
N LYS A 79 -8.06 -32.53 2.10
CA LYS A 79 -7.20 -33.53 2.77
C LYS A 79 -6.82 -34.70 1.85
N ILE A 80 -5.68 -35.30 2.16
CA ILE A 80 -5.23 -36.58 1.62
C ILE A 80 -5.58 -37.68 2.63
N ILE A 81 -5.84 -38.90 2.15
CA ILE A 81 -6.14 -40.07 2.99
C ILE A 81 -5.16 -40.22 4.17
N GLY A 82 -5.72 -40.49 5.35
CA GLY A 82 -5.00 -40.69 6.61
C GLY A 82 -4.49 -39.42 7.29
N GLU A 83 -4.67 -38.23 6.72
CA GLU A 83 -4.40 -36.98 7.43
C GLU A 83 -5.40 -36.79 8.58
N ARG A 84 -4.92 -36.22 9.69
CA ARG A 84 -5.72 -35.93 10.89
C ARG A 84 -5.67 -34.43 11.17
N ASN A 85 -6.69 -33.92 11.87
CA ASN A 85 -6.75 -32.52 12.33
C ASN A 85 -6.75 -31.46 11.21
N ILE A 86 -7.19 -31.81 10.01
CA ILE A 86 -7.39 -30.85 8.91
C ILE A 86 -8.83 -30.35 8.95
N LYS A 87 -9.02 -29.02 8.92
CA LYS A 87 -10.36 -28.43 8.82
C LYS A 87 -10.88 -28.58 7.40
N GLU A 88 -12.20 -28.73 7.27
CA GLU A 88 -12.87 -29.07 6.00
C GLU A 88 -12.49 -28.17 4.81
N ASN A 89 -12.38 -26.85 5.01
CA ASN A 89 -12.07 -25.90 3.95
C ASN A 89 -10.69 -25.23 4.13
N GLN A 90 -9.77 -25.85 4.88
CA GLN A 90 -8.44 -25.29 5.08
C GLN A 90 -7.66 -25.25 3.77
N ILE A 91 -7.23 -24.05 3.37
CA ILE A 91 -6.29 -23.84 2.27
C ILE A 91 -4.88 -24.01 2.83
N ARG A 92 -4.07 -24.82 2.16
CA ARG A 92 -2.69 -25.14 2.55
C ARG A 92 -1.76 -24.97 1.37
N LEU A 93 -0.53 -24.53 1.62
CA LEU A 93 0.54 -24.56 0.62
C LEU A 93 0.77 -26.02 0.20
N TRP A 94 0.91 -26.27 -1.09
CA TRP A 94 1.39 -27.57 -1.56
C TRP A 94 2.91 -27.62 -1.36
N ASP A 95 3.35 -28.44 -0.40
CA ASP A 95 4.74 -28.60 -0.02
C ASP A 95 5.27 -30.01 -0.34
N ASP A 96 6.55 -30.26 -0.06
CA ASP A 96 7.16 -31.57 -0.25
C ASP A 96 6.47 -32.67 0.58
N SER A 97 5.90 -32.33 1.74
CA SER A 97 5.20 -33.29 2.60
C SER A 97 3.92 -33.81 1.93
N LEU A 98 3.08 -32.91 1.41
CA LEU A 98 1.88 -33.27 0.65
C LEU A 98 2.24 -33.99 -0.65
N ASN A 99 3.30 -33.53 -1.34
CA ASN A 99 3.79 -34.14 -2.57
C ASN A 99 4.24 -35.60 -2.36
N ASN A 100 5.06 -35.84 -1.33
CA ASN A 100 5.51 -37.17 -0.94
C ASN A 100 4.32 -38.06 -0.55
N ARG A 101 3.40 -37.54 0.26
CA ARG A 101 2.25 -38.30 0.75
C ARG A 101 1.36 -38.78 -0.39
N LEU A 102 0.93 -37.86 -1.26
CA LEU A 102 0.07 -38.24 -2.39
C LEU A 102 0.80 -39.18 -3.34
N GLY A 103 2.08 -38.93 -3.60
CA GLY A 103 2.90 -39.79 -4.44
C GLY A 103 2.96 -41.25 -3.96
N LEU A 104 3.17 -41.45 -2.65
CA LEU A 104 3.21 -42.79 -2.05
C LEU A 104 1.83 -43.49 -2.06
N GLU A 105 0.74 -42.75 -1.86
CA GLU A 105 -0.61 -43.34 -1.98
C GLU A 105 -0.94 -43.70 -3.44
N ILE A 106 -0.50 -42.90 -4.41
CA ILE A 106 -0.62 -43.24 -5.84
C ILE A 106 0.18 -44.50 -6.17
N GLU A 107 1.41 -44.63 -5.67
CA GLU A 107 2.23 -45.82 -5.87
C GLU A 107 1.55 -47.07 -5.30
N LYS A 108 1.13 -46.99 -4.04
CA LYS A 108 0.48 -48.08 -3.31
C LYS A 108 -0.83 -48.55 -3.98
N HIS A 109 -1.63 -47.63 -4.50
CA HIS A 109 -2.97 -47.93 -5.03
C HIS A 109 -2.98 -48.23 -6.53
N PHE A 110 -2.04 -47.68 -7.31
CA PHE A 110 -2.06 -47.75 -8.78
C PHE A 110 -0.78 -48.32 -9.42
N GLY A 111 0.24 -48.66 -8.63
CA GLY A 111 1.49 -49.25 -9.14
C GLY A 111 2.33 -48.29 -9.99
N ILE A 112 2.19 -46.99 -9.77
CA ILE A 112 3.01 -45.94 -10.38
C ILE A 112 4.11 -45.57 -9.38
N ASN A 113 5.35 -45.99 -9.63
CA ASN A 113 6.49 -45.76 -8.75
C ASN A 113 6.66 -44.29 -8.42
N TYR A 114 6.86 -43.98 -7.13
CA TYR A 114 7.06 -42.64 -6.68
C TYR A 114 8.34 -42.01 -7.25
N ASN A 115 8.21 -40.79 -7.77
CA ASN A 115 9.32 -39.95 -8.15
C ASN A 115 8.95 -38.48 -7.89
N ALA A 116 9.68 -37.82 -7.00
CA ALA A 116 9.38 -36.46 -6.56
C ALA A 116 9.28 -35.45 -7.72
N ASN A 117 10.20 -35.52 -8.69
CA ASN A 117 10.22 -34.60 -9.83
C ASN A 117 9.02 -34.79 -10.75
N LYS A 118 8.71 -36.04 -11.12
CA LYS A 118 7.51 -36.36 -11.93
C LYS A 118 6.22 -35.99 -11.19
N MET A 119 6.19 -36.16 -9.87
CA MET A 119 5.05 -35.75 -9.06
C MET A 119 4.87 -34.23 -9.08
N TRP A 120 5.94 -33.46 -8.87
CA TRP A 120 5.89 -31.99 -8.97
C TRP A 120 5.50 -31.50 -10.37
N GLU A 121 5.94 -32.17 -11.43
CA GLU A 121 5.49 -31.88 -12.81
C GLU A 121 3.99 -32.14 -12.99
N ALA A 122 3.49 -33.29 -12.52
CA ALA A 122 2.07 -33.62 -12.58
C ALA A 122 1.23 -32.63 -11.76
N ILE A 123 1.68 -32.29 -10.55
CA ILE A 123 0.99 -31.34 -9.66
C ILE A 123 0.93 -29.95 -10.27
N ARG A 124 2.04 -29.46 -10.86
CA ARG A 124 2.03 -28.20 -11.61
C ARG A 124 0.96 -28.22 -12.71
N PHE A 125 0.94 -29.28 -13.52
CA PHE A 125 -0.05 -29.42 -14.59
C PHE A 125 -1.50 -29.40 -14.05
N VAL A 126 -1.78 -30.18 -13.00
CA VAL A 126 -3.11 -30.26 -12.37
C VAL A 126 -3.52 -28.92 -11.76
N ALA A 127 -2.63 -28.27 -11.01
CA ALA A 127 -2.90 -27.00 -10.35
C ALA A 127 -3.28 -25.91 -11.36
N HIS A 128 -2.59 -25.85 -12.50
CA HIS A 128 -2.88 -24.89 -13.56
C HIS A 128 -4.18 -25.17 -14.34
N GLN A 129 -4.80 -26.34 -14.16
CA GLN A 129 -6.19 -26.53 -14.63
C GLN A 129 -7.17 -25.73 -13.77
N TYR A 130 -6.86 -25.58 -12.47
CA TYR A 130 -7.73 -24.95 -11.49
C TYR A 130 -7.10 -23.65 -10.98
N GLU A 131 -7.18 -22.58 -11.75
CA GLU A 131 -6.62 -21.29 -11.35
C GLU A 131 -7.66 -20.42 -10.65
N VAL A 132 -7.39 -20.02 -9.41
CA VAL A 132 -8.30 -19.20 -8.61
C VAL A 132 -7.57 -18.04 -7.94
N SER A 133 -8.33 -17.04 -7.51
CA SER A 133 -7.82 -15.97 -6.63
C SER A 133 -8.68 -15.97 -5.36
N PRO A 134 -8.19 -16.60 -4.28
CA PRO A 134 -8.90 -16.64 -3.00
C PRO A 134 -9.35 -15.27 -2.47
N PRO A 135 -8.55 -14.18 -2.50
CA PRO A 135 -9.04 -12.87 -2.04
C PRO A 135 -10.17 -12.30 -2.89
N LYS A 136 -10.15 -12.51 -4.22
CA LYS A 136 -11.27 -12.10 -5.09
C LYS A 136 -12.55 -12.82 -4.69
N GLN A 137 -12.50 -14.14 -4.57
CA GLN A 137 -13.67 -14.93 -4.22
C GLN A 137 -14.16 -14.62 -2.81
N TYR A 138 -13.24 -14.34 -1.87
CA TYR A 138 -13.60 -13.93 -0.51
C TYR A 138 -14.45 -12.67 -0.54
N LEU A 139 -13.97 -11.61 -1.19
CA LEU A 139 -14.69 -10.35 -1.34
C LEU A 139 -16.04 -10.52 -2.06
N GLN A 140 -16.09 -11.34 -3.12
CA GLN A 140 -17.33 -11.65 -3.85
C GLN A 140 -18.38 -12.38 -3.00
N ASN A 141 -17.95 -13.15 -2.00
CA ASN A 141 -18.84 -13.94 -1.15
C ASN A 141 -19.22 -13.22 0.14
N LEU A 142 -18.58 -12.09 0.47
CA LEU A 142 -18.99 -11.25 1.59
C LEU A 142 -20.40 -10.70 1.38
N LYS A 143 -21.17 -10.62 2.47
CA LYS A 143 -22.53 -10.08 2.45
C LYS A 143 -22.59 -8.82 3.28
N TRP A 144 -22.76 -7.70 2.59
CA TRP A 144 -23.02 -6.43 3.25
C TRP A 144 -24.42 -6.44 3.86
N ASN A 145 -24.51 -6.02 5.12
CA ASN A 145 -25.75 -6.03 5.89
C ASN A 145 -26.59 -4.74 5.74
N GLY A 146 -26.15 -3.78 4.92
CA GLY A 146 -26.82 -2.49 4.70
C GLY A 146 -26.29 -1.33 5.56
N ASP A 147 -25.35 -1.57 6.48
CA ASP A 147 -24.72 -0.51 7.27
C ASP A 147 -23.77 0.34 6.42
N LYS A 148 -24.24 1.52 5.98
CA LYS A 148 -23.45 2.48 5.20
C LYS A 148 -22.29 3.10 5.98
N ASN A 149 -22.28 2.95 7.30
CA ASN A 149 -21.23 3.49 8.17
C ASN A 149 -20.17 2.42 8.55
N ALA A 150 -20.22 1.23 7.94
CA ALA A 150 -19.31 0.13 8.29
C ALA A 150 -17.83 0.53 8.16
N ILE A 151 -17.47 1.25 7.08
CA ILE A 151 -16.12 1.78 6.87
C ILE A 151 -15.80 2.89 7.86
N ARG A 152 -16.69 3.91 7.97
CA ARG A 152 -16.54 5.08 8.84
C ARG A 152 -16.20 4.73 10.29
N LYS A 153 -16.81 3.65 10.80
CA LYS A 153 -16.66 3.21 12.19
C LYS A 153 -15.27 2.65 12.51
N LEU A 154 -14.49 2.18 11.53
CA LEU A 154 -13.27 1.41 11.82
C LEU A 154 -12.21 2.22 12.59
N LEU A 155 -11.82 3.39 12.06
CA LEU A 155 -10.75 4.20 12.67
C LEU A 155 -11.14 4.71 14.07
N PRO A 156 -12.33 5.33 14.29
CA PRO A 156 -12.72 5.78 15.63
C PRO A 156 -12.92 4.62 16.60
N ARG A 157 -13.49 3.50 16.15
CA ARG A 157 -13.77 2.36 17.03
C ARG A 157 -12.51 1.73 17.58
N TYR A 158 -11.53 1.46 16.72
CA TYR A 158 -10.37 0.63 17.07
C TYR A 158 -9.10 1.42 17.37
N LEU A 159 -8.93 2.59 16.75
CA LEU A 159 -7.72 3.40 16.89
C LEU A 159 -7.99 4.73 17.62
N GLY A 160 -9.26 5.07 17.85
CA GLY A 160 -9.64 6.33 18.50
C GLY A 160 -9.23 7.55 17.70
N ALA A 161 -9.29 7.45 16.37
CA ALA A 161 -9.19 8.61 15.50
C ALA A 161 -10.48 9.43 15.54
N ASP A 162 -10.39 10.73 15.27
CA ASP A 162 -11.55 11.60 15.18
C ASP A 162 -12.52 11.14 14.06
N ASP A 163 -13.82 11.18 14.31
CA ASP A 163 -14.86 10.86 13.32
C ASP A 163 -15.11 12.05 12.38
N THR A 164 -14.16 12.26 11.46
CA THR A 164 -14.21 13.34 10.45
C THR A 164 -14.52 12.80 9.06
N GLU A 165 -15.04 13.66 8.17
CA GLU A 165 -15.24 13.31 6.76
C GLU A 165 -13.92 12.94 6.06
N LEU A 166 -12.81 13.60 6.44
CA LEU A 166 -11.47 13.26 5.94
C LEU A 166 -11.06 11.85 6.34
N ASN A 167 -11.15 11.47 7.62
CA ASN A 167 -10.77 10.14 8.09
C ASN A 167 -11.66 9.05 7.48
N ASN A 168 -12.96 9.31 7.34
CA ASN A 168 -13.87 8.42 6.64
C ASN A 168 -13.44 8.21 5.18
N TRP A 169 -13.15 9.30 4.46
CA TRP A 169 -12.69 9.24 3.07
C TRP A 169 -11.36 8.49 2.95
N ILE A 170 -10.39 8.74 3.83
CA ILE A 170 -9.09 8.03 3.83
C ILE A 170 -9.32 6.53 4.00
N MET A 171 -10.12 6.10 4.98
CA MET A 171 -10.39 4.68 5.23
C MET A 171 -11.09 4.01 4.03
N GLU A 172 -12.08 4.69 3.44
CA GLU A 172 -12.77 4.22 2.24
C GLU A 172 -11.80 4.10 1.05
N HIS A 173 -10.99 5.13 0.80
CA HIS A 173 -10.00 5.17 -0.28
C HIS A 173 -9.00 4.01 -0.15
N MET A 174 -8.53 3.71 1.07
CA MET A 174 -7.62 2.59 1.30
C MET A 174 -8.28 1.23 1.06
N ILE A 175 -9.51 1.00 1.55
CA ILE A 175 -10.25 -0.24 1.30
C ILE A 175 -10.47 -0.43 -0.20
N LEU A 176 -10.89 0.62 -0.90
CA LEU A 176 -11.13 0.57 -2.34
C LEU A 176 -9.85 0.38 -3.13
N GLY A 177 -8.74 1.00 -2.71
CA GLY A 177 -7.40 0.74 -3.26
C GLY A 177 -6.98 -0.72 -3.14
N MET A 178 -7.22 -1.32 -1.98
CA MET A 178 -6.95 -2.75 -1.74
C MET A 178 -7.80 -3.63 -2.66
N ILE A 179 -9.10 -3.38 -2.72
CA ILE A 179 -10.02 -4.12 -3.59
C ILE A 179 -9.61 -3.96 -5.06
N LYS A 180 -9.30 -2.74 -5.50
CA LYS A 180 -8.80 -2.47 -6.86
C LYS A 180 -7.56 -3.28 -7.18
N ARG A 181 -6.58 -3.38 -6.29
CA ARG A 181 -5.36 -4.17 -6.51
C ARG A 181 -5.59 -5.68 -6.44
N ILE A 182 -6.57 -6.14 -5.66
CA ILE A 182 -7.00 -7.54 -5.68
C ILE A 182 -7.62 -7.88 -7.04
N PHE A 183 -8.55 -7.06 -7.55
CA PHE A 183 -9.28 -7.32 -8.80
C PHE A 183 -8.43 -7.03 -10.05
N ASN A 184 -7.61 -5.99 -10.01
CA ASN A 184 -6.74 -5.50 -11.06
C ASN A 184 -5.30 -5.33 -10.52
N PRO A 185 -4.55 -6.44 -10.35
CA PRO A 185 -3.15 -6.39 -9.94
C PRO A 185 -2.33 -5.45 -10.82
N GLY A 186 -1.45 -4.68 -10.20
CA GLY A 186 -0.61 -3.69 -10.87
C GLY A 186 -1.32 -2.40 -11.27
N SER A 187 -2.55 -2.19 -10.80
CA SER A 187 -3.22 -0.90 -10.93
C SER A 187 -2.52 0.18 -10.07
N LYS A 188 -2.52 1.41 -10.59
CA LYS A 188 -1.96 2.57 -9.88
C LYS A 188 -2.77 2.86 -8.62
N PHE A 189 -2.05 2.91 -7.50
CA PHE A 189 -2.50 3.33 -6.18
C PHE A 189 -1.24 3.65 -5.37
N ASP A 190 -0.85 4.91 -5.35
CA ASP A 190 0.43 5.35 -4.75
C ASP A 190 0.24 6.15 -3.46
N GLU A 191 -0.99 6.18 -2.94
CA GLU A 191 -1.35 6.69 -1.62
C GLU A 191 -1.22 5.60 -0.54
N MET A 192 -0.87 6.06 0.66
CA MET A 192 -0.68 5.25 1.85
C MET A 192 -1.26 5.97 3.05
N ILE A 193 -2.09 5.28 3.83
CA ILE A 193 -2.50 5.74 5.16
C ILE A 193 -1.32 5.65 6.13
N VAL A 194 -1.14 6.69 6.93
CA VAL A 194 -0.11 6.75 7.96
C VAL A 194 -0.78 6.86 9.32
N LEU A 195 -0.78 5.77 10.08
CA LEU A 195 -1.37 5.71 11.41
C LEU A 195 -0.35 6.22 12.42
N VAL A 196 -0.65 7.36 13.05
CA VAL A 196 0.26 8.04 13.98
C VAL A 196 -0.32 8.03 15.39
N GLY A 197 0.44 7.58 16.37
CA GLY A 197 0.04 7.64 17.77
C GLY A 197 0.92 6.77 18.66
N GLY A 198 0.72 6.82 19.97
CA GLY A 198 1.51 6.05 20.94
C GLY A 198 1.62 4.54 20.67
N GLN A 199 2.61 3.91 21.30
CA GLN A 199 2.80 2.47 21.26
C GLN A 199 1.60 1.75 21.93
N GLY A 200 1.28 0.54 21.48
CA GLY A 200 0.25 -0.29 22.10
C GLY A 200 -1.21 0.08 21.77
N ILE A 201 -1.46 1.06 20.89
CA ILE A 201 -2.83 1.40 20.44
C ILE A 201 -3.47 0.26 19.64
N GLY A 202 -2.65 -0.51 18.90
CA GLY A 202 -3.10 -1.60 18.03
C GLY A 202 -3.01 -1.31 16.52
N LYS A 203 -2.15 -0.37 16.09
CA LYS A 203 -1.97 0.03 14.68
C LYS A 203 -1.62 -1.16 13.77
N SER A 204 -0.60 -1.93 14.11
CA SER A 204 -0.19 -3.13 13.36
C SER A 204 -1.27 -4.21 13.36
N THR A 205 -1.95 -4.38 14.50
CA THR A 205 -3.09 -5.30 14.61
C THR A 205 -4.26 -4.88 13.69
N PHE A 206 -4.51 -3.57 13.56
CA PHE A 206 -5.50 -3.02 12.63
C PHE A 206 -5.16 -3.33 11.18
N ALA A 207 -3.92 -3.09 10.77
CA ALA A 207 -3.45 -3.44 9.43
C ALA A 207 -3.59 -4.94 9.15
N ARG A 208 -3.29 -5.80 10.13
CA ARG A 208 -3.45 -7.26 10.05
C ARG A 208 -4.91 -7.73 9.98
N TYR A 209 -5.85 -7.03 10.62
CA TYR A 209 -7.27 -7.35 10.43
C TYR A 209 -7.79 -6.91 9.06
N LEU A 210 -7.30 -5.77 8.55
CA LEU A 210 -7.67 -5.26 7.23
C LEU A 210 -7.22 -6.18 6.08
N SER A 211 -6.11 -6.91 6.25
CA SER A 211 -5.57 -7.83 5.24
C SER A 211 -6.44 -9.06 4.95
N ILE A 212 -7.60 -9.21 5.62
CA ILE A 212 -8.51 -10.36 5.59
C ILE A 212 -7.96 -11.58 6.35
N THR A 213 -6.73 -11.98 6.06
CA THR A 213 -6.04 -13.08 6.74
C THR A 213 -4.57 -12.72 6.98
N ASP A 214 -3.98 -13.38 7.96
CA ASP A 214 -2.59 -13.17 8.35
C ASP A 214 -1.63 -13.59 7.21
N ASP A 215 -2.01 -14.55 6.36
CA ASP A 215 -1.22 -14.97 5.19
C ASP A 215 -1.06 -13.87 4.13
N TRP A 216 -2.01 -12.92 4.07
CA TRP A 216 -1.99 -11.80 3.12
C TRP A 216 -1.50 -10.50 3.75
N PHE A 217 -1.02 -10.59 4.99
CA PHE A 217 -0.35 -9.51 5.70
C PHE A 217 1.18 -9.70 5.66
N CYS A 218 1.89 -8.59 5.68
CA CYS A 218 3.33 -8.56 5.87
C CYS A 218 3.72 -7.23 6.52
N THR A 219 4.74 -7.26 7.36
CA THR A 219 5.40 -6.06 7.89
C THR A 219 6.80 -5.99 7.29
N ILE A 220 7.20 -4.80 6.85
CA ILE A 220 8.55 -4.49 6.38
C ILE A 220 9.11 -3.30 7.15
N GLU A 221 10.37 -3.39 7.56
CA GLU A 221 11.11 -2.27 8.17
C GLU A 221 11.81 -1.42 7.11
N ASN A 222 12.19 -2.04 5.98
CA ASN A 222 12.90 -1.39 4.91
C ASN A 222 12.21 -1.61 3.56
N ILE A 223 12.08 -0.53 2.80
CA ILE A 223 11.55 -0.52 1.42
C ILE A 223 12.61 -0.86 0.38
N GLN A 224 13.88 -0.96 0.80
CA GLN A 224 15.01 -1.35 -0.03
C GLN A 224 15.34 -2.83 0.11
N GLY A 225 15.91 -3.40 -0.96
CA GLY A 225 16.41 -4.77 -0.97
C GLY A 225 15.49 -5.74 -1.71
N LYS A 226 16.07 -6.85 -2.18
CA LYS A 226 15.35 -7.88 -2.93
C LYS A 226 14.33 -8.61 -2.05
N ASP A 227 14.67 -8.81 -0.78
CA ASP A 227 13.83 -9.55 0.17
C ASP A 227 12.55 -8.79 0.50
N ALA A 228 12.64 -7.47 0.68
CA ALA A 228 11.48 -6.60 0.91
C ALA A 228 10.46 -6.73 -0.23
N VAL A 229 10.94 -6.81 -1.47
CA VAL A 229 10.10 -6.94 -2.66
C VAL A 229 9.49 -8.34 -2.79
N MET A 230 10.26 -9.40 -2.48
CA MET A 230 9.72 -10.76 -2.46
C MET A 230 8.61 -10.93 -1.44
N ASN A 231 8.73 -10.27 -0.28
CA ASN A 231 7.73 -10.29 0.80
C ASN A 231 6.39 -9.63 0.41
N LEU A 232 6.35 -8.81 -0.65
CA LEU A 232 5.10 -8.18 -1.14
C LEU A 232 4.23 -9.17 -1.92
N MET A 233 4.81 -10.25 -2.46
CA MET A 233 4.09 -11.20 -3.29
C MET A 233 2.95 -11.84 -2.49
N GLY A 234 1.75 -11.85 -3.07
CA GLY A 234 0.61 -12.50 -2.42
C GLY A 234 0.09 -11.78 -1.18
N LYS A 235 0.39 -10.47 -1.02
CA LYS A 235 -0.11 -9.65 0.09
C LYS A 235 -1.19 -8.69 -0.38
N THR A 236 -2.19 -8.47 0.49
CA THR A 236 -3.25 -7.45 0.31
C THR A 236 -2.90 -6.16 1.05
N VAL A 237 -2.24 -6.29 2.20
CA VAL A 237 -1.80 -5.15 3.03
C VAL A 237 -0.35 -5.40 3.45
N VAL A 238 0.47 -4.38 3.27
CA VAL A 238 1.85 -4.35 3.74
C VAL A 238 2.00 -3.18 4.71
N GLU A 239 2.31 -3.51 5.96
CA GLU A 239 2.69 -2.53 6.96
C GLU A 239 4.15 -2.12 6.75
N ILE A 240 4.42 -0.83 6.78
CA ILE A 240 5.78 -0.29 6.89
C ILE A 240 5.94 0.23 8.32
N GLU A 241 6.59 -0.57 9.14
CA GLU A 241 6.81 -0.28 10.56
C GLU A 241 7.90 0.78 10.70
N GLU A 242 7.71 1.69 11.66
CA GLU A 242 8.62 2.80 11.93
C GLU A 242 9.06 3.46 10.62
N PHE A 243 8.14 4.10 9.91
CA PHE A 243 8.36 4.69 8.59
C PHE A 243 9.43 5.81 8.58
N VAL A 244 10.70 5.46 8.83
CA VAL A 244 11.91 6.28 8.88
C VAL A 244 12.26 6.79 7.48
N ALA A 245 11.70 6.15 6.44
CA ALA A 245 11.93 6.46 5.04
C ALA A 245 11.59 7.91 4.66
N LEU A 246 10.91 8.68 5.51
CA LEU A 246 10.64 10.11 5.25
C LEU A 246 11.57 11.10 5.94
N ARG A 247 12.45 10.66 6.86
CA ARG A 247 13.28 11.59 7.64
C ARG A 247 14.27 12.40 6.81
N ASN A 248 14.71 11.90 5.66
CA ASN A 248 15.62 12.62 4.77
C ASN A 248 15.12 12.61 3.31
N ALA A 249 15.53 13.62 2.52
CA ALA A 249 15.06 13.83 1.15
C ALA A 249 15.32 12.63 0.21
N LYS A 250 16.46 11.95 0.37
CA LYS A 250 16.83 10.79 -0.44
C LYS A 250 15.86 9.62 -0.20
N SER A 251 15.67 9.26 1.06
CA SER A 251 14.75 8.21 1.47
C SER A 251 13.30 8.57 1.11
N ALA A 252 12.91 9.85 1.18
CA ALA A 252 11.57 10.28 0.78
C ALA A 252 11.32 10.08 -0.73
N ASN A 253 12.32 10.34 -1.58
CA ASN A 253 12.23 10.07 -3.01
C ASN A 253 12.20 8.56 -3.32
N GLU A 254 12.97 7.77 -2.58
CA GLU A 254 12.93 6.31 -2.67
C GLU A 254 11.57 5.75 -2.25
N ALA A 255 10.96 6.28 -1.18
CA ALA A 255 9.62 5.92 -0.75
C ALA A 255 8.56 6.29 -1.81
N LYS A 256 8.64 7.49 -2.41
CA LYS A 256 7.76 7.89 -3.52
C LYS A 256 7.89 6.94 -4.70
N SER A 257 9.12 6.58 -5.08
CA SER A 257 9.41 5.63 -6.15
C SER A 257 8.85 4.25 -5.82
N PHE A 258 9.12 3.77 -4.60
CA PHE A 258 8.62 2.49 -4.10
C PHE A 258 7.09 2.46 -4.16
N LEU A 259 6.37 3.42 -3.58
CA LEU A 259 4.90 3.45 -3.60
C LEU A 259 4.30 3.54 -5.02
N SER A 260 4.99 4.21 -5.94
CA SER A 260 4.51 4.45 -7.31
C SER A 260 4.65 3.24 -8.25
N LYS A 261 5.43 2.21 -7.90
CA LYS A 261 5.61 1.03 -8.76
C LYS A 261 4.29 0.28 -8.97
N LEU A 262 4.14 -0.28 -10.17
CA LEU A 262 3.00 -1.11 -10.57
C LEU A 262 3.32 -2.61 -10.51
N SER A 263 4.58 -2.96 -10.74
CA SER A 263 5.08 -4.33 -10.69
C SER A 263 6.49 -4.34 -10.11
N ASP A 264 6.89 -5.53 -9.68
CA ASP A 264 8.22 -5.78 -9.17
C ASP A 264 8.83 -6.98 -9.90
N ARG A 265 10.05 -6.81 -10.42
CA ARG A 265 10.76 -7.86 -11.15
C ARG A 265 11.49 -8.79 -10.18
N ILE A 266 10.97 -10.00 -9.99
CA ILE A 266 11.50 -10.97 -9.02
C ILE A 266 11.64 -12.35 -9.64
N ARG A 267 12.60 -13.13 -9.11
CA ARG A 267 12.73 -14.55 -9.44
C ARG A 267 11.96 -15.35 -8.40
N ILE A 268 10.79 -15.86 -8.81
CA ILE A 268 9.99 -16.75 -7.98
C ILE A 268 10.83 -18.01 -7.71
N PRO A 269 10.83 -18.57 -6.49
CA PRO A 269 11.48 -19.84 -6.21
C PRO A 269 11.09 -20.90 -7.23
N TYR A 270 12.06 -21.72 -7.65
CA TYR A 270 11.90 -22.78 -8.67
C TYR A 270 11.65 -22.30 -10.12
N GLU A 271 11.43 -21.01 -10.34
CA GLU A 271 11.39 -20.45 -11.68
C GLU A 271 12.80 -20.23 -12.25
N LYS A 272 12.93 -20.49 -13.55
CA LYS A 272 14.21 -20.31 -14.27
C LYS A 272 14.56 -18.84 -14.46
N TYR A 273 13.55 -17.99 -14.64
CA TYR A 273 13.71 -16.60 -15.01
C TYR A 273 13.00 -15.66 -14.03
N ALA A 274 13.52 -14.44 -13.91
CA ALA A 274 12.81 -13.39 -13.20
C ALA A 274 11.63 -12.89 -14.04
N THR A 275 10.48 -12.70 -13.39
CA THR A 275 9.24 -12.24 -14.00
C THR A 275 8.76 -10.96 -13.31
N ASP A 276 8.00 -10.14 -14.04
CA ASP A 276 7.36 -8.96 -13.46
C ASP A 276 6.08 -9.39 -12.74
N VAL A 277 6.09 -9.27 -11.42
CA VAL A 277 4.94 -9.60 -10.58
C VAL A 277 4.14 -8.32 -10.30
N PRO A 278 2.88 -8.22 -10.74
CA PRO A 278 2.06 -7.04 -10.52
C PRO A 278 1.72 -6.87 -9.04
N ARG A 279 1.71 -5.63 -8.55
CA ARG A 279 1.42 -5.34 -7.15
C ARG A 279 -0.04 -5.56 -6.80
N THR A 280 -0.25 -6.32 -5.73
CA THR A 280 -1.56 -6.67 -5.19
C THR A 280 -1.89 -5.98 -3.87
N CYS A 281 -0.90 -5.38 -3.21
CA CYS A 281 -1.02 -4.85 -1.85
C CYS A 281 -1.25 -3.34 -1.81
N ILE A 282 -1.90 -2.84 -0.76
CA ILE A 282 -1.78 -1.45 -0.32
C ILE A 282 -0.73 -1.34 0.78
N PHE A 283 -0.24 -0.11 1.01
CA PHE A 283 0.71 0.16 2.09
C PHE A 283 0.02 0.88 3.24
N ILE A 284 0.47 0.59 4.47
CA ILE A 284 0.07 1.27 5.70
C ILE A 284 1.35 1.61 6.46
N GLY A 285 1.60 2.89 6.71
CA GLY A 285 2.67 3.32 7.59
C GLY A 285 2.19 3.31 9.04
N THR A 286 2.99 2.77 9.96
CA THR A 286 2.71 2.89 11.40
C THR A 286 3.86 3.65 12.07
N LEU A 287 3.48 4.69 12.82
CA LEU A 287 4.43 5.61 13.45
C LEU A 287 4.04 5.91 14.89
N ASN A 288 5.06 6.04 15.73
CA ASN A 288 4.92 6.54 17.10
C ASN A 288 5.26 8.04 17.16
N GLU A 289 6.23 8.47 16.37
CA GLU A 289 6.60 9.89 16.25
C GLU A 289 5.58 10.66 15.41
N ARG A 290 5.23 11.86 15.87
CA ARG A 290 4.26 12.73 15.20
C ARG A 290 4.88 13.46 14.00
N THR A 291 6.16 13.81 14.07
CA THR A 291 6.85 14.52 12.99
C THR A 291 7.50 13.53 12.03
N PHE A 292 6.90 13.34 10.86
CA PHE A 292 7.39 12.39 9.87
C PHE A 292 7.36 12.92 8.44
N LEU A 293 6.61 13.99 8.16
CA LEU A 293 6.63 14.66 6.88
C LEU A 293 7.77 15.69 6.85
N ASN A 294 8.38 15.86 5.69
CA ASN A 294 9.35 16.93 5.44
C ASN A 294 8.74 17.90 4.41
N ASP A 295 9.12 19.17 4.41
CA ASP A 295 8.59 20.21 3.49
C ASP A 295 8.86 19.97 1.99
N HIS A 296 9.52 18.88 1.62
CA HIS A 296 9.77 18.55 0.22
C HIS A 296 8.47 18.13 -0.49
N THR A 297 8.17 18.79 -1.61
CA THR A 297 7.00 18.54 -2.46
C THR A 297 6.73 17.05 -2.73
N GLY A 298 5.48 16.60 -2.54
CA GLY A 298 5.05 15.22 -2.83
C GLY A 298 4.25 14.51 -1.73
N GLU A 299 3.71 15.26 -0.77
CA GLU A 299 2.97 14.74 0.40
C GLU A 299 1.61 14.11 0.06
N ARG A 300 1.10 14.27 -1.17
CA ARG A 300 -0.20 13.68 -1.59
C ARG A 300 -0.30 12.16 -1.38
N ARG A 301 0.84 11.47 -1.26
CA ARG A 301 0.92 10.01 -1.08
C ARG A 301 0.74 9.59 0.37
N TYR A 302 0.78 10.51 1.33
CA TYR A 302 0.70 10.21 2.75
C TYR A 302 -0.60 10.77 3.31
N LEU A 303 -1.45 9.88 3.80
CA LEU A 303 -2.76 10.20 4.37
C LEU A 303 -2.68 9.99 5.90
N PRO A 304 -2.20 11.00 6.67
CA PRO A 304 -2.04 10.86 8.10
C PRO A 304 -3.38 10.70 8.81
N VAL A 305 -3.42 9.83 9.81
CA VAL A 305 -4.54 9.65 10.73
C VAL A 305 -3.99 9.58 12.15
N GLU A 306 -4.33 10.58 12.97
CA GLU A 306 -3.99 10.63 14.39
C GLU A 306 -4.84 9.60 15.16
N CYS A 307 -4.17 8.77 15.97
CA CYS A 307 -4.76 7.68 16.74
C CYS A 307 -4.58 7.95 18.23
N ASN A 308 -5.67 7.85 19.00
CA ASN A 308 -5.65 8.12 20.43
C ASN A 308 -6.28 6.95 21.22
N PRO A 309 -5.51 6.23 22.06
CA PRO A 309 -6.03 5.08 22.81
C PRO A 309 -7.14 5.46 23.82
N ASN A 310 -7.19 6.72 24.25
CA ASN A 310 -8.20 7.19 25.21
C ASN A 310 -9.55 7.50 24.54
N GLN A 311 -9.58 7.65 23.22
CA GLN A 311 -10.79 7.98 22.46
C GLN A 311 -11.38 6.75 21.74
N ARG A 312 -10.67 5.61 21.72
CA ARG A 312 -11.16 4.40 21.04
C ARG A 312 -12.40 3.84 21.74
N ALA A 313 -13.41 3.51 20.96
CA ALA A 313 -14.62 2.88 21.50
C ALA A 313 -14.35 1.43 21.96
N ARG A 314 -13.35 0.76 21.39
CA ARG A 314 -13.05 -0.65 21.63
C ARG A 314 -11.58 -0.99 21.35
N THR A 315 -11.02 -1.93 22.11
CA THR A 315 -9.69 -2.50 21.84
C THR A 315 -9.73 -3.47 20.66
N ILE A 316 -8.68 -3.49 19.82
CA ILE A 316 -8.58 -4.41 18.67
C ILE A 316 -8.03 -5.82 19.05
N TYR A 317 -8.00 -6.10 20.35
CA TYR A 317 -7.58 -7.37 20.94
C TYR A 317 -8.43 -7.64 22.18
N PRO A 318 -8.65 -8.91 22.56
CA PRO A 318 -9.34 -9.23 23.81
C PRO A 318 -8.61 -8.57 24.98
N ASP A 319 -9.34 -7.77 25.76
CA ASP A 319 -8.84 -7.13 26.96
C ASP A 319 -9.68 -7.63 28.13
N LYS A 320 -9.02 -8.18 29.16
CA LYS A 320 -9.68 -8.72 30.37
C LYS A 320 -10.43 -7.63 31.15
N ASN A 321 -10.06 -6.37 30.95
CA ASN A 321 -10.71 -5.22 31.58
C ASN A 321 -11.91 -4.69 30.77
N ASN A 322 -12.24 -5.32 29.64
CA ASN A 322 -13.28 -4.83 28.75
C ASN A 322 -14.68 -5.18 29.27
N LYS A 323 -15.61 -4.23 29.20
CA LYS A 323 -16.94 -4.31 29.83
C LYS A 323 -17.87 -5.36 29.18
N GLU A 324 -17.53 -5.88 28.01
CA GLU A 324 -18.45 -6.67 27.16
C GLU A 324 -18.70 -8.12 27.64
N LYS A 325 -17.97 -8.65 28.65
CA LYS A 325 -18.14 -10.04 29.17
C LYS A 325 -18.24 -11.13 28.08
N LEU A 326 -17.65 -10.90 26.92
CA LEU A 326 -17.59 -11.86 25.82
C LEU A 326 -16.43 -12.84 26.01
N SER A 327 -16.54 -14.05 25.48
CA SER A 327 -15.37 -14.90 25.33
C SER A 327 -14.40 -14.32 24.30
N ASP A 328 -13.10 -14.61 24.43
CA ASP A 328 -12.08 -14.14 23.47
C ASP A 328 -12.43 -14.50 22.02
N LYS A 329 -13.02 -15.68 21.81
CA LYS A 329 -13.46 -16.16 20.50
C LYS A 329 -14.59 -15.30 19.92
N GLU A 330 -15.61 -14.97 20.71
CA GLU A 330 -16.71 -14.11 20.28
C GLU A 330 -16.24 -12.68 20.02
N TYR A 331 -15.31 -12.20 20.85
CA TYR A 331 -14.72 -10.87 20.70
C TYR A 331 -13.96 -10.74 19.37
N ILE A 332 -13.07 -11.69 19.08
CA ILE A 332 -12.33 -11.75 17.81
C ILE A 332 -13.27 -11.90 16.62
N SER A 333 -14.31 -12.74 16.75
CA SER A 333 -15.33 -12.91 15.71
C SER A 333 -16.06 -11.59 15.40
N ARG A 334 -16.33 -10.77 16.42
CA ARG A 334 -16.99 -9.48 16.26
C ARG A 334 -16.08 -8.44 15.59
N ILE A 335 -14.79 -8.44 15.91
CA ILE A 335 -13.80 -7.61 15.18
C ILE A 335 -13.78 -8.04 13.72
N ARG A 336 -13.61 -9.34 13.44
CA ARG A 336 -13.61 -9.86 12.06
C ARG A 336 -14.88 -9.48 11.30
N GLU A 337 -16.05 -9.51 11.96
CA GLU A 337 -17.30 -9.09 11.34
C GLU A 337 -17.32 -7.60 10.99
N ASP A 338 -16.85 -6.70 11.86
CA ASP A 338 -16.76 -5.27 11.56
C ASP A 338 -15.89 -5.01 10.32
N PHE A 339 -14.72 -5.64 10.23
CA PHE A 339 -13.85 -5.55 9.06
C PHE A 339 -14.50 -6.18 7.82
N ASN A 340 -15.16 -7.34 7.95
CA ASN A 340 -15.88 -7.97 6.85
C ASN A 340 -17.02 -7.09 6.32
N GLN A 341 -17.77 -6.40 7.18
CA GLN A 341 -18.82 -5.47 6.76
C GLN A 341 -18.24 -4.25 6.04
N ALA A 342 -17.11 -3.73 6.49
CA ALA A 342 -16.41 -2.64 5.81
C ALA A 342 -15.89 -3.07 4.43
N LEU A 343 -15.31 -4.27 4.33
CA LEU A 343 -14.85 -4.85 3.06
C LEU A 343 -16.02 -5.16 2.10
N ALA A 344 -17.15 -5.64 2.63
CA ALA A 344 -18.35 -5.90 1.85
C ALA A 344 -18.93 -4.59 1.28
N LEU A 345 -19.03 -3.55 2.11
CA LEU A 345 -19.43 -2.21 1.66
C LEU A 345 -18.46 -1.67 0.59
N GLY A 346 -17.16 -1.78 0.83
CA GLY A 346 -16.14 -1.38 -0.14
C GLY A 346 -16.28 -2.14 -1.48
N TYR A 347 -16.56 -3.44 -1.43
CA TYR A 347 -16.77 -4.24 -2.64
C TYR A 347 -18.01 -3.79 -3.42
N GLU A 348 -19.11 -3.50 -2.73
CA GLU A 348 -20.32 -2.94 -3.36
C GLU A 348 -20.05 -1.57 -4.01
N ILE A 349 -19.33 -0.68 -3.32
CA ILE A 349 -18.95 0.63 -3.87
C ILE A 349 -18.08 0.46 -5.13
N PHE A 350 -17.07 -0.42 -5.07
CA PHE A 350 -16.17 -0.73 -6.19
C PHE A 350 -16.92 -1.32 -7.39
N LYS A 351 -17.77 -2.32 -7.14
CA LYS A 351 -18.58 -3.00 -8.16
C LYS A 351 -19.53 -2.04 -8.87
N ASN A 352 -20.18 -1.15 -8.11
CA ASN A 352 -21.12 -0.16 -8.64
C ASN A 352 -20.42 1.10 -9.19
N LYS A 353 -19.08 1.20 -9.08
CA LYS A 353 -18.26 2.34 -9.56
C LYS A 353 -18.73 3.69 -9.01
N THR A 354 -19.12 3.73 -7.73
CA THR A 354 -19.69 4.92 -7.09
C THR A 354 -18.66 5.79 -6.34
N HIS A 355 -17.38 5.41 -6.37
CA HIS A 355 -16.31 6.13 -5.69
C HIS A 355 -15.48 7.02 -6.63
N ALA A 356 -15.01 8.15 -6.10
CA ALA A 356 -14.06 9.03 -6.76
C ALA A 356 -12.63 8.76 -6.29
N TRP A 357 -11.75 8.35 -7.21
CA TRP A 357 -10.34 8.06 -6.94
C TRP A 357 -9.49 9.30 -6.59
N THR A 358 -10.06 10.49 -6.73
CA THR A 358 -9.41 11.76 -6.40
C THR A 358 -10.08 12.36 -5.18
N ILE A 359 -9.28 12.86 -4.25
CA ILE A 359 -9.80 13.54 -3.07
C ILE A 359 -10.69 14.74 -3.47
N PRO A 360 -11.90 14.86 -2.89
CA PRO A 360 -12.76 16.03 -3.10
C PRO A 360 -12.06 17.34 -2.70
N LYS A 361 -12.33 18.43 -3.43
CA LYS A 361 -11.68 19.74 -3.22
C LYS A 361 -11.86 20.29 -1.81
N ASN A 362 -13.01 20.03 -1.17
CA ASN A 362 -13.27 20.43 0.21
C ASN A 362 -12.35 19.67 1.19
N LEU A 363 -12.21 18.35 1.01
CA LEU A 363 -11.36 17.51 1.86
C LEU A 363 -9.86 17.71 1.59
N LEU A 364 -9.49 18.17 0.40
CA LEU A 364 -8.08 18.46 0.08
C LEU A 364 -7.50 19.54 1.02
N LYS A 365 -8.30 20.57 1.35
CA LYS A 365 -7.88 21.60 2.31
C LYS A 365 -7.70 21.03 3.71
N ASP A 366 -8.59 20.13 4.12
CA ASP A 366 -8.52 19.48 5.42
C ASP A 366 -7.32 18.53 5.49
N LEU A 367 -7.02 17.82 4.40
CA LEU A 367 -5.83 16.97 4.29
C LEU A 367 -4.55 17.79 4.45
N TYR A 368 -4.43 18.94 3.77
CA TYR A 368 -3.25 19.80 3.92
C TYR A 368 -3.11 20.30 5.35
N LYS A 369 -4.18 20.79 5.97
CA LYS A 369 -4.16 21.19 7.39
C LYS A 369 -3.76 20.05 8.31
N GLU A 370 -4.20 18.83 8.01
CA GLU A 370 -3.84 17.65 8.79
C GLU A 370 -2.35 17.34 8.62
N GLN A 371 -1.84 17.33 7.39
CA GLN A 371 -0.43 17.09 7.07
C GLN A 371 0.52 18.09 7.74
N GLU A 372 0.16 19.37 7.82
CA GLU A 372 0.96 20.40 8.51
C GLU A 372 1.26 20.02 9.97
N LYS A 373 0.35 19.30 10.66
CA LYS A 373 0.58 18.87 12.06
C LYS A 373 1.71 17.84 12.20
N PHE A 374 2.05 17.15 11.12
CA PHE A 374 3.04 16.06 11.11
C PHE A 374 4.34 16.44 10.40
N LYS A 375 4.50 17.69 9.97
CA LYS A 375 5.74 18.18 9.40
C LYS A 375 6.80 18.36 10.46
N TYR A 376 8.01 17.93 10.14
CA TYR A 376 9.19 18.22 10.93
C TYR A 376 9.58 19.69 10.73
N LEU A 377 9.45 20.48 11.79
CA LEU A 377 10.04 21.81 11.86
C LEU A 377 11.53 21.66 12.13
N ASN A 378 12.36 21.83 11.10
CA ASN A 378 13.81 21.86 11.26
C ASN A 378 14.20 23.19 11.95
N PRO A 379 14.77 23.15 13.17
CA PRO A 379 15.14 24.38 13.89
C PRO A 379 16.10 25.26 13.09
N ASP A 380 17.04 24.65 12.33
CA ASP A 380 17.97 25.39 11.48
C ASP A 380 17.23 26.13 10.33
N VAL A 381 16.12 25.56 9.82
CA VAL A 381 15.31 26.22 8.78
C VAL A 381 14.61 27.44 9.36
N GLU A 382 14.06 27.33 10.57
CA GLU A 382 13.40 28.46 11.24
C GLU A 382 14.39 29.54 11.66
N ASP A 383 15.58 29.15 12.10
CA ASP A 383 16.69 30.08 12.37
C ASP A 383 17.09 30.86 11.12
N ILE A 384 17.24 30.17 9.98
CA ILE A 384 17.53 30.80 8.69
C ILE A 384 16.35 31.67 8.24
N ARG A 385 15.10 31.20 8.38
CA ARG A 385 13.90 31.96 8.03
C ARG A 385 13.86 33.27 8.80
N TYR A 386 13.98 33.21 10.13
CA TYR A 386 14.04 34.39 10.97
C TYR A 386 15.17 35.32 10.57
N PHE A 387 16.37 34.78 10.28
CA PHE A 387 17.48 35.59 9.79
C PHE A 387 17.15 36.30 8.45
N LEU A 388 16.50 35.61 7.50
CA LEU A 388 16.15 36.17 6.19
C LEU A 388 14.95 37.13 6.23
N GLU A 389 14.00 36.93 7.15
CA GLU A 389 12.75 37.70 7.21
C GLU A 389 12.84 38.86 8.22
N GLU A 390 13.53 38.67 9.35
CA GLU A 390 13.59 39.69 10.42
C GLU A 390 14.90 40.47 10.44
N TYR A 391 16.03 39.83 10.12
CA TYR A 391 17.34 40.47 10.15
C TYR A 391 17.72 41.07 8.80
N LYS A 392 17.61 40.32 7.69
CA LYS A 392 18.06 40.80 6.37
C LYS A 392 17.40 42.11 5.90
N PRO A 393 16.09 42.37 6.10
CA PRO A 393 15.50 43.66 5.70
C PRO A 393 16.12 44.89 6.40
N LYS A 394 16.81 44.68 7.53
CA LYS A 394 17.49 45.72 8.32
C LYS A 394 19.01 45.79 8.03
N SER A 395 19.52 44.91 7.17
CA SER A 395 20.96 44.83 6.84
C SER A 395 21.37 45.81 5.73
N ALA A 396 22.68 45.97 5.51
CA ALA A 396 23.22 46.91 4.54
C ALA A 396 22.88 46.53 3.08
N ASP A 397 22.79 45.23 2.79
CA ASP A 397 22.29 44.71 1.52
C ASP A 397 21.25 43.60 1.78
N PRO A 398 19.95 43.93 1.75
CA PRO A 398 18.88 42.96 2.03
C PRO A 398 18.79 41.81 1.05
N ASN A 399 19.30 41.98 -0.18
CA ASN A 399 19.13 40.99 -1.25
C ASN A 399 20.32 40.05 -1.38
N ILE A 400 21.43 40.27 -0.66
CA ILE A 400 22.60 39.40 -0.72
C ILE A 400 22.85 38.78 0.66
N THR A 401 23.09 37.47 0.72
CA THR A 401 23.47 36.80 1.97
C THR A 401 24.50 35.69 1.78
N CYS A 402 25.18 35.29 2.85
CA CYS A 402 26.09 34.15 2.82
C CYS A 402 26.19 33.46 4.18
N PHE A 403 26.73 32.23 4.18
CA PHE A 403 26.93 31.45 5.41
C PHE A 403 27.67 32.22 6.51
N LYS A 404 28.70 32.98 6.12
CA LYS A 404 29.54 33.69 7.09
C LYS A 404 28.80 34.85 7.75
N GLU A 405 27.88 35.51 7.04
CA GLU A 405 27.00 36.53 7.62
C GLU A 405 26.07 35.93 8.68
N LEU A 406 25.47 34.77 8.40
CA LEU A 406 24.66 34.04 9.36
C LEU A 406 25.45 33.69 10.63
N THR A 407 26.68 33.17 10.49
CA THR A 407 27.52 32.87 11.66
C THR A 407 27.93 34.10 12.46
N MET A 408 28.06 35.27 11.80
CA MET A 408 28.35 36.53 12.48
C MET A 408 27.17 37.00 13.35
N GLN A 409 25.94 36.57 13.05
CA GLN A 409 24.76 36.81 13.88
C GLN A 409 24.59 35.79 15.02
N GLY A 410 25.55 34.89 15.22
CA GLY A 410 25.57 33.97 16.36
C GLY A 410 24.85 32.64 16.14
N TYR A 411 24.31 32.38 14.95
CA TYR A 411 23.71 31.10 14.61
C TYR A 411 24.75 29.98 14.51
N GLN A 412 24.45 28.83 15.11
CA GLN A 412 25.35 27.67 15.19
C GLN A 412 25.05 26.61 14.12
N ILE A 413 24.83 27.04 12.88
CA ILE A 413 24.50 26.16 11.76
C ILE A 413 25.79 25.76 11.02
N LYS A 414 25.90 24.51 10.56
CA LYS A 414 27.04 24.06 9.74
C LYS A 414 26.92 24.58 8.30
N SER A 415 28.03 24.96 7.66
CA SER A 415 28.04 25.51 6.29
C SER A 415 27.34 24.64 5.24
N LYS A 416 27.49 23.32 5.35
CA LYS A 416 26.80 22.36 4.48
C LYS A 416 25.28 22.36 4.74
N SER A 417 24.86 22.38 6.00
CA SER A 417 23.45 22.47 6.41
C SER A 417 22.82 23.76 5.88
N PHE A 418 23.48 24.91 6.08
CA PHE A 418 23.03 26.19 5.54
C PHE A 418 22.80 26.14 4.02
N SER A 419 23.76 25.59 3.27
CA SER A 419 23.63 25.53 1.81
C SER A 419 22.50 24.61 1.37
N GLU A 420 22.39 23.42 1.98
CA GLU A 420 21.30 22.48 1.71
C GLU A 420 19.93 23.08 2.08
N ILE A 421 19.84 23.84 3.17
CA ILE A 421 18.60 24.50 3.58
C ILE A 421 18.23 25.64 2.62
N MET A 422 19.17 26.53 2.29
CA MET A 422 18.95 27.61 1.32
C MET A 422 18.47 27.06 -0.02
N ASP A 423 19.16 26.05 -0.57
CA ASP A 423 18.84 25.44 -1.87
C ASP A 423 17.47 24.75 -1.89
N ASN A 424 17.02 24.18 -0.76
CA ASN A 424 15.78 23.37 -0.72
C ASN A 424 14.54 24.12 -0.22
N TYR A 425 14.69 25.10 0.68
CA TYR A 425 13.57 25.73 1.40
C TYR A 425 13.33 27.20 0.99
N PHE A 426 14.32 27.87 0.39
CA PHE A 426 14.28 29.30 0.09
C PHE A 426 14.52 29.54 -1.40
N GLN A 427 13.59 29.10 -2.26
CA GLN A 427 13.73 29.12 -3.73
C GLN A 427 13.95 30.51 -4.32
N ASP A 428 13.50 31.55 -3.62
CA ASP A 428 13.69 32.94 -4.02
C ASP A 428 15.14 33.40 -3.84
N TRP A 429 16.00 32.62 -3.19
CA TRP A 429 17.42 32.92 -2.97
C TRP A 429 18.29 32.05 -3.87
N ILE A 430 18.90 32.66 -4.89
CA ILE A 430 19.63 31.98 -5.95
C ILE A 430 21.12 31.85 -5.56
N PRO A 431 21.71 30.65 -5.60
CA PRO A 431 23.11 30.45 -5.26
C PRO A 431 24.05 30.96 -6.37
N ILE A 432 24.94 31.89 -6.04
CA ILE A 432 26.01 32.37 -6.92
C ILE A 432 27.34 31.72 -6.53
N ARG A 433 27.90 30.93 -7.44
CA ARG A 433 29.14 30.17 -7.23
C ARG A 433 30.26 30.73 -8.11
N SER A 434 31.43 30.97 -7.50
CA SER A 434 32.62 31.45 -8.21
C SER A 434 33.83 30.57 -7.94
N SER A 435 34.62 30.30 -8.98
CA SER A 435 35.91 29.59 -8.87
C SER A 435 36.98 30.44 -8.16
N LYS A 436 36.88 31.77 -8.27
CA LYS A 436 37.74 32.75 -7.59
C LYS A 436 37.03 33.32 -6.36
N THR A 437 37.80 33.62 -5.31
CA THR A 437 37.26 34.29 -4.12
C THR A 437 36.79 35.70 -4.48
N GLN A 438 35.53 36.00 -4.20
CA GLN A 438 34.94 37.33 -4.33
C GLN A 438 34.72 37.93 -2.94
N ARG A 439 34.55 39.25 -2.86
CA ARG A 439 34.22 39.94 -1.61
C ARG A 439 32.84 40.57 -1.71
N ILE A 440 32.00 40.28 -0.73
CA ILE A 440 30.65 40.85 -0.57
C ILE A 440 30.54 41.53 0.79
N SER A 441 29.62 42.49 0.94
CA SER A 441 29.47 43.24 2.20
C SER A 441 28.01 43.31 2.70
N PRO A 442 27.31 42.17 2.86
CA PRO A 442 25.86 42.18 3.10
C PRO A 442 25.43 42.79 4.45
N SER A 443 26.32 42.77 5.44
CA SER A 443 26.16 43.42 6.75
C SER A 443 27.02 44.69 6.90
N GLY A 444 27.55 45.23 5.80
CA GLY A 444 28.51 46.35 5.80
C GLY A 444 29.96 45.96 6.10
N VAL A 445 30.22 44.69 6.46
CA VAL A 445 31.56 44.13 6.65
C VAL A 445 31.97 43.34 5.41
N SER A 446 33.18 43.57 4.88
CA SER A 446 33.69 42.85 3.70
C SER A 446 34.04 41.39 4.02
N ILE A 447 33.27 40.45 3.47
CA ILE A 447 33.39 39.00 3.65
C ILE A 447 33.94 38.35 2.37
N PRO A 448 35.06 37.59 2.44
CA PRO A 448 35.53 36.78 1.32
C PRO A 448 34.70 35.49 1.18
N VAL A 449 34.12 35.26 0.00
CA VAL A 449 33.24 34.12 -0.29
C VAL A 449 33.52 33.50 -1.65
N LYS A 450 33.19 32.22 -1.80
CA LYS A 450 33.10 31.51 -3.09
C LYS A 450 31.67 31.10 -3.45
N LEU A 451 30.77 31.17 -2.47
CA LEU A 451 29.34 30.91 -2.58
C LEU A 451 28.61 31.96 -1.73
N TYR A 452 27.62 32.61 -2.33
CA TYR A 452 26.66 33.48 -1.67
C TYR A 452 25.31 33.34 -2.37
N TYR A 453 24.26 33.93 -1.81
CA TYR A 453 22.90 33.85 -2.33
C TYR A 453 22.37 35.25 -2.61
N GLU A 454 21.70 35.40 -3.74
CA GLU A 454 21.00 36.63 -4.13
C GLU A 454 19.49 36.39 -4.17
N LYS A 455 18.72 37.27 -3.53
CA LYS A 455 17.26 37.22 -3.56
C LYS A 455 16.78 37.68 -4.93
N LYS A 456 15.98 36.84 -5.60
CA LYS A 456 15.32 37.16 -6.86
C LYS A 456 14.35 38.30 -6.60
N THR A 457 14.72 39.51 -7.03
CA THR A 457 13.77 40.62 -7.13
C THR A 457 12.88 40.36 -8.33
N GLU A 458 11.58 40.20 -8.13
CA GLU A 458 10.64 40.40 -9.22
C GLU A 458 10.84 41.83 -9.71
N ASN A 459 11.42 41.99 -10.91
CA ASN A 459 11.29 43.25 -11.60
C ASN A 459 9.79 43.41 -11.90
N GLU A 460 9.15 44.45 -11.36
CA GLU A 460 7.92 45.02 -11.92
C GLU A 460 8.21 45.57 -13.32
N THR A 461 8.51 44.70 -14.28
CA THR A 461 8.55 45.02 -15.72
C THR A 461 8.13 43.79 -16.53
N ASP A 462 7.03 43.14 -16.15
CA ASP A 462 6.24 42.35 -17.09
C ASP A 462 5.13 43.25 -17.66
N PHE A 463 5.54 44.26 -18.44
CA PHE A 463 4.68 44.75 -19.51
C PHE A 463 4.97 43.88 -20.73
N THR A 464 4.06 42.96 -21.04
CA THR A 464 4.02 42.39 -22.38
C THR A 464 3.66 43.53 -23.33
N GLU A 465 4.51 43.85 -24.30
CA GLU A 465 4.08 44.66 -25.44
C GLU A 465 2.91 43.94 -26.09
N VAL A 466 1.71 44.50 -25.95
CA VAL A 466 0.53 44.01 -26.65
C VAL A 466 0.73 44.42 -28.10
N ASP A 467 0.91 43.45 -28.99
CA ASP A 467 0.82 43.70 -30.42
C ASP A 467 -0.59 44.23 -30.72
N ASN A 468 -0.69 45.51 -31.06
CA ASN A 468 -1.96 46.20 -31.32
C ASN A 468 -2.79 45.54 -32.43
N ASN A 469 -2.18 44.67 -33.24
CA ASN A 469 -2.85 43.88 -34.27
C ASN A 469 -3.66 42.69 -33.73
N LEU A 470 -3.50 42.34 -32.44
CA LEU A 470 -4.22 41.24 -31.77
C LEU A 470 -5.37 41.72 -30.87
N LEU A 471 -5.59 43.04 -30.77
CA LEU A 471 -6.72 43.61 -30.04
C LEU A 471 -8.03 43.42 -30.83
N PRO A 472 -9.16 43.11 -30.16
CA PRO A 472 -10.48 43.16 -30.79
C PRO A 472 -10.72 44.55 -31.42
N LYS A 473 -11.36 44.60 -32.60
CA LYS A 473 -11.59 45.87 -33.37
C LYS A 473 -12.25 46.99 -32.55
N GLU A 474 -13.00 46.63 -31.51
CA GLU A 474 -13.70 47.55 -30.62
C GLU A 474 -12.74 48.37 -29.73
N TRP A 475 -11.51 47.89 -29.51
CA TRP A 475 -10.51 48.48 -28.61
C TRP A 475 -9.40 49.22 -29.36
N GLN A 476 -9.45 49.23 -30.70
CA GLN A 476 -8.50 49.94 -31.56
C GLN A 476 -8.91 51.40 -31.86
N LYS A 477 -10.05 51.86 -31.34
CA LYS A 477 -10.51 53.23 -31.53
C LYS A 477 -10.16 54.08 -30.30
N GLU A 478 -9.40 55.15 -30.53
CA GLU A 478 -9.24 56.24 -29.57
C GLU A 478 -10.61 56.90 -29.37
N ASN A 479 -11.34 56.49 -28.32
CA ASN A 479 -12.43 57.32 -27.82
C ASN A 479 -11.80 58.45 -27.00
N GLN A 480 -11.54 59.56 -27.67
CA GLN A 480 -11.39 60.85 -27.01
C GLN A 480 -12.68 61.13 -26.23
N LEU A 481 -12.57 61.23 -24.91
CA LEU A 481 -13.58 61.84 -24.07
C LEU A 481 -13.64 63.33 -24.43
N GLU A 482 -14.59 63.71 -25.29
CA GLU A 482 -14.98 65.11 -25.42
C GLU A 482 -15.64 65.54 -24.11
N ILE A 483 -14.94 66.42 -23.38
CA ILE A 483 -15.49 67.16 -22.26
C ILE A 483 -16.38 68.24 -22.86
N ASP A 484 -17.69 68.03 -22.82
CA ASP A 484 -18.68 69.03 -23.23
C ASP A 484 -18.64 70.21 -22.25
N THR A 485 -18.22 71.37 -22.75
CA THR A 485 -18.31 72.66 -22.05
C THR A 485 -19.35 73.51 -22.75
N ALA A 486 -20.61 73.29 -22.37
CA ALA A 486 -21.73 74.24 -22.42
C ALA A 486 -22.04 74.94 -23.75
N ASN A 487 -23.08 74.48 -24.45
CA ASN A 487 -24.34 75.22 -24.72
C ASN A 487 -25.28 74.44 -25.64
#